data_AF-A0AA39IKE6-F1
#
_entry.id   AF-A0AA39IKE6-F1
#
_cell.length_a   1.000
_cell.length_b   1.000
_cell.length_c   1.000
_cell.angle_alpha   90.00
_cell.angle_beta   90.00
_cell.angle_gamma   90.00
#
_symmetry.space_group_name_H-M   'P 1'
#
loop_
_entity.id
_entity.type
_entity.pdbx_description
1 polymer ?
#
loop_
_entity_poly.entity_id
_entity_poly.type
_entity_poly.pdbx_seq_one_letter_code
_entity_poly.pdbx_strand_id
1 'polypeptide(L)'
;MTSLPLFVFAVFAVLAHHDVDAASIAPANCNCTALEVKVWEGNEKVFGILYGIHEVVCADKEAVRKAEEYMANKVFEGTLNAHCGEKNVEYEHFDTPCADLDEKVEEFNAGMKTLYADFDEGCQCGCVKE
;
A
#
# COMPACT_ATOMS: atom_id res chain seq x y z
N MET A 1 13.48 -17.62 -34.84
CA MET A 1 12.64 -16.61 -34.18
C MET A 1 12.28 -17.16 -32.82
N THR A 2 12.95 -16.65 -31.79
CA THR A 2 13.01 -17.20 -30.44
C THR A 2 11.73 -16.89 -29.67
N SER A 3 11.07 -17.95 -29.23
CA SER A 3 9.98 -17.98 -28.25
C SER A 3 10.41 -17.28 -26.96
N LEU A 4 9.60 -16.33 -26.46
CA LEU A 4 9.71 -15.82 -25.09
C LEU A 4 9.43 -16.97 -24.09
N PRO A 5 10.15 -17.05 -22.97
CA PRO A 5 9.83 -18.01 -21.92
C PRO A 5 8.72 -17.48 -21.01
N LEU A 6 7.65 -18.26 -20.88
CA LEU A 6 6.82 -18.33 -19.66
C LEU A 6 7.74 -18.63 -18.48
N PHE A 7 7.93 -17.71 -17.53
CA PHE A 7 8.30 -18.01 -16.14
C PHE A 7 8.07 -16.77 -15.27
N VAL A 8 6.81 -16.49 -14.94
CA VAL A 8 6.44 -15.64 -13.79
C VAL A 8 5.43 -16.45 -13.00
N PHE A 9 5.90 -17.33 -12.11
CA PHE A 9 5.11 -17.91 -11.01
C PHE A 9 6.05 -18.80 -10.19
N ALA A 10 6.75 -18.21 -9.23
CA ALA A 10 7.38 -18.95 -8.13
C ALA A 10 7.87 -17.99 -7.03
N VAL A 11 6.96 -17.54 -6.17
CA VAL A 11 7.32 -17.22 -4.77
C VAL A 11 6.23 -17.81 -3.86
N PHE A 12 6.14 -19.14 -3.87
CA PHE A 12 5.43 -19.92 -2.86
C PHE A 12 6.31 -21.11 -2.54
N ALA A 13 7.08 -21.02 -1.45
CA ALA A 13 7.53 -22.14 -0.62
C ALA A 13 8.70 -21.70 0.28
N VAL A 14 8.40 -21.15 1.46
CA VAL A 14 9.19 -21.48 2.65
C VAL A 14 8.24 -21.45 3.83
N LEU A 15 7.91 -22.60 4.39
CA LEU A 15 7.55 -22.78 5.81
C LEU A 15 7.63 -24.28 6.11
N ALA A 16 8.85 -24.74 6.41
CA ALA A 16 9.09 -25.97 7.14
C ALA A 16 9.80 -25.61 8.45
N HIS A 17 9.06 -25.78 9.54
CA HIS A 17 9.44 -26.00 10.95
C HIS A 17 10.87 -25.64 11.41
N HIS A 18 10.95 -24.77 12.42
CA HIS A 18 11.71 -25.04 13.64
C HIS A 18 11.13 -24.24 14.82
N ASP A 19 10.87 -24.96 15.92
CA ASP A 19 10.49 -24.48 17.25
C ASP A 19 11.54 -23.55 17.91
N VAL A 20 11.18 -23.02 19.09
CA VAL A 20 11.84 -22.09 20.04
C VAL A 20 11.69 -20.59 19.69
N ASP A 21 11.01 -19.71 20.44
CA ASP A 21 10.81 -19.60 21.89
C ASP A 21 9.43 -19.01 22.25
N ALA A 22 8.88 -19.45 23.39
CA ALA A 22 7.61 -19.02 23.95
C ALA A 22 7.73 -17.64 24.63
N ALA A 23 7.68 -16.58 23.82
CA ALA A 23 6.85 -15.43 24.15
C ALA A 23 5.74 -15.40 23.09
N SER A 24 4.86 -16.41 23.13
CA SER A 24 3.64 -16.37 22.33
C SER A 24 2.84 -15.18 22.84
N ILE A 25 2.98 -14.03 22.17
CA ILE A 25 1.91 -13.05 22.07
C ILE A 25 0.72 -13.93 21.72
N ALA A 26 -0.22 -14.08 22.65
CA ALA A 26 -1.43 -14.83 22.36
C ALA A 26 -1.91 -14.28 21.03
N PRO A 27 -2.01 -15.10 19.95
CA PRO A 27 -2.57 -14.59 18.72
C PRO A 27 -3.91 -14.04 19.16
N ALA A 28 -4.06 -12.71 19.10
CA ALA A 28 -5.37 -12.12 19.11
C ALA A 28 -6.17 -12.91 18.06
N ASN A 29 -7.46 -13.14 18.29
CA ASN A 29 -8.33 -13.91 17.38
C ASN A 29 -8.48 -13.19 16.02
N CYS A 30 -7.39 -12.86 15.35
CA CYS A 30 -7.29 -12.13 14.13
C CYS A 30 -7.52 -13.11 13.00
N ASN A 31 -8.45 -12.74 12.12
CA ASN A 31 -8.66 -13.47 10.89
C ASN A 31 -7.64 -12.98 9.87
N CYS A 32 -6.48 -13.64 9.78
CA CYS A 32 -5.41 -13.24 8.86
C CYS A 32 -5.87 -13.18 7.41
N THR A 33 -6.75 -14.09 6.98
CA THR A 33 -7.32 -14.05 5.63
C THR A 33 -8.16 -12.79 5.41
N ALA A 34 -8.94 -12.35 6.40
CA ALA A 34 -9.69 -11.11 6.29
C ALA A 34 -8.76 -9.88 6.23
N LEU A 35 -7.64 -9.91 6.96
CA LEU A 35 -6.64 -8.84 6.91
C LEU A 35 -5.90 -8.79 5.57
N GLU A 36 -5.50 -9.94 5.03
CA GLU A 36 -4.91 -10.04 3.69
C GLU A 36 -5.85 -9.47 2.62
N VAL A 37 -7.15 -9.77 2.71
CA VAL A 37 -8.17 -9.21 1.81
C VAL A 37 -8.26 -7.69 1.98
N LYS A 38 -8.34 -7.15 3.21
CA LYS A 38 -8.36 -5.70 3.44
C LYS A 38 -7.14 -5.00 2.83
N VAL A 39 -5.94 -5.56 3.04
CA VAL A 39 -4.69 -5.02 2.49
C VAL A 39 -4.71 -5.05 0.97
N TRP A 40 -5.21 -6.14 0.37
CA TRP A 40 -5.35 -6.23 -1.08
C TRP A 40 -6.35 -5.19 -1.62
N GLU A 41 -7.54 -5.07 -1.01
CA GLU A 41 -8.57 -4.09 -1.40
C GLU A 41 -8.06 -2.65 -1.25
N GLY A 42 -7.33 -2.38 -0.16
CA GLY A 42 -6.68 -1.09 0.08
C GLY A 42 -5.64 -0.75 -0.98
N ASN A 43 -4.80 -1.72 -1.37
CA ASN A 43 -3.85 -1.56 -2.48
C ASN A 43 -4.59 -1.26 -3.79
N GLU A 44 -5.61 -2.05 -4.16
CA GLU A 44 -6.38 -1.80 -5.37
C GLU A 44 -6.97 -0.39 -5.42
N LYS A 45 -7.52 0.07 -4.30
CA LYS A 45 -8.06 1.43 -4.18
C LYS A 45 -6.99 2.50 -4.40
N VAL A 46 -5.84 2.39 -3.72
CA VAL A 46 -4.74 3.34 -3.83
C VAL A 46 -4.20 3.39 -5.26
N PHE A 47 -3.92 2.23 -5.87
CA PHE A 47 -3.43 2.16 -7.24
C PHE A 47 -4.48 2.64 -8.24
N GLY A 48 -5.76 2.37 -8.01
CA GLY A 48 -6.85 2.88 -8.85
C GLY A 48 -6.88 4.41 -8.89
N ILE A 49 -6.64 5.07 -7.75
CA ILE A 49 -6.56 6.54 -7.70
C ILE A 49 -5.31 7.05 -8.42
N LEU A 50 -4.14 6.48 -8.11
CA LEU A 50 -2.86 6.85 -8.76
C LEU A 50 -2.95 6.71 -10.28
N TYR A 51 -3.49 5.61 -10.79
CA TYR A 51 -3.61 5.39 -12.23
C TYR A 51 -4.74 6.19 -12.85
N GLY A 52 -5.76 6.61 -12.10
CA GLY A 52 -6.88 7.42 -12.59
C GLY A 52 -6.62 8.93 -12.57
N ILE A 53 -5.54 9.40 -11.95
CA ILE A 53 -5.27 10.83 -11.75
C ILE A 53 -5.10 11.61 -13.07
N HIS A 54 -4.61 10.95 -14.13
CA HIS A 54 -4.46 11.54 -15.45
C HIS A 54 -5.81 11.86 -16.13
N GLU A 55 -6.91 11.29 -15.63
CA GLU A 55 -8.28 11.54 -16.11
C GLU A 55 -8.91 12.78 -15.46
N VAL A 56 -8.27 13.35 -14.43
CA VAL A 56 -8.77 14.55 -13.75
C VAL A 56 -8.74 15.76 -14.68
N VAL A 57 -9.88 16.45 -14.79
CA VAL A 57 -10.02 17.63 -15.65
C VAL A 57 -9.43 18.85 -14.95
N CYS A 58 -8.13 19.06 -15.14
CA CYS A 58 -7.41 20.21 -14.62
C CYS A 58 -6.72 20.99 -15.75
N ALA A 59 -6.91 22.31 -15.80
CA ALA A 59 -6.20 23.17 -16.74
C ALA A 59 -4.71 23.31 -16.42
N ASP A 60 -4.35 23.19 -15.14
CA ASP A 60 -2.98 23.24 -14.65
C ASP A 60 -2.34 21.86 -14.74
N LYS A 61 -1.76 21.56 -15.91
CA LYS A 61 -1.06 20.30 -16.18
C LYS A 61 0.15 20.08 -15.28
N GLU A 62 0.76 21.14 -14.76
CA GLU A 62 1.90 21.03 -13.86
C GLU A 62 1.45 20.60 -12.47
N ALA A 63 0.29 21.06 -12.01
CA ALA A 63 -0.33 20.57 -10.77
C ALA A 63 -0.63 19.06 -10.85
N VAL A 64 -1.21 18.59 -11.96
CA VAL A 64 -1.48 17.16 -12.19
C VAL A 64 -0.19 16.34 -12.15
N ARG A 65 0.86 16.77 -12.86
CA ARG A 65 2.16 16.10 -12.87
C ARG A 65 2.78 15.99 -11.46
N LYS A 66 2.70 17.07 -10.68
CA LYS A 66 3.22 17.06 -9.30
C LYS A 66 2.43 16.13 -8.39
N ALA A 67 1.11 16.08 -8.53
CA ALA A 67 0.27 15.16 -7.79
C ALA A 67 0.58 13.70 -8.15
N GLU A 68 0.75 13.39 -9.43
CA GLU A 68 1.21 12.07 -9.91
C GLU A 68 2.54 11.66 -9.28
N GLU A 69 3.55 12.53 -9.33
CA GLU A 69 4.87 12.28 -8.77
C GLU A 69 4.82 12.09 -7.25
N TYR A 70 4.05 12.93 -6.56
CA TYR A 70 3.81 12.79 -5.13
C TYR A 70 3.19 11.43 -4.78
N MET A 71 2.09 11.05 -5.45
CA MET A 71 1.40 9.79 -5.19
C MET A 71 2.30 8.58 -5.47
N ALA A 72 3.03 8.60 -6.59
CA ALA A 72 3.97 7.53 -6.94
C ALA A 72 5.09 7.40 -5.90
N ASN A 73 5.64 8.53 -5.43
CA ASN A 73 6.65 8.52 -4.37
C ASN A 73 6.09 7.95 -3.06
N LYS A 74 4.84 8.27 -2.70
CA LYS A 74 4.22 7.72 -1.48
C LYS A 74 3.95 6.23 -1.55
N VAL A 75 3.56 5.71 -2.72
CA VAL A 75 3.46 4.25 -2.93
C VAL A 75 4.83 3.57 -2.81
N PHE A 76 5.86 4.18 -3.40
CA PHE A 76 7.23 3.66 -3.31
C PHE A 76 7.76 3.67 -1.87
N GLU A 77 7.59 4.79 -1.15
CA GLU A 77 7.89 4.89 0.28
C GLU A 77 7.15 3.82 1.08
N GLY A 78 5.88 3.55 0.78
CA GLY A 78 5.13 2.51 1.47
C GLY A 78 5.58 1.10 1.20
N THR A 79 6.06 0.83 0.00
CA THR A 79 6.63 -0.47 -0.35
C THR A 79 7.97 -0.69 0.37
N LEU A 80 8.84 0.32 0.39
CA LEU A 80 10.11 0.26 1.15
C LEU A 80 9.87 0.13 2.66
N ASN A 81 8.81 0.79 3.13
CA ASN A 81 8.44 0.76 4.52
C ASN A 81 7.51 -0.42 4.84
N ALA A 82 7.27 -1.43 4.00
CA ALA A 82 6.37 -2.54 4.33
C ALA A 82 6.99 -3.58 5.29
N HIS A 83 7.41 -3.17 6.48
CA HIS A 83 7.93 -4.02 7.57
C HIS A 83 7.20 -3.72 8.89
N CYS A 84 7.27 -4.60 9.89
CA CYS A 84 6.51 -4.47 11.14
C CYS A 84 7.09 -3.46 12.17
N GLY A 85 7.76 -2.40 11.69
CA GLY A 85 8.32 -1.32 12.52
C GLY A 85 7.41 -0.09 12.61
N GLU A 86 7.64 0.76 13.62
CA GLU A 86 6.95 2.05 13.76
C GLU A 86 7.29 2.98 12.59
N LYS A 87 6.27 3.57 11.96
CA LYS A 87 6.44 4.45 10.79
C LYS A 87 5.72 5.75 10.99
N ASN A 88 6.44 6.83 10.67
CA ASN A 88 5.85 8.14 10.45
C ASN A 88 5.88 8.41 8.95
N VAL A 89 4.74 8.27 8.30
CA VAL A 89 4.56 8.69 6.90
C VAL A 89 3.94 10.08 6.94
N GLU A 90 4.72 11.07 6.50
CA GLU A 90 4.21 12.41 6.32
C GLU A 90 3.41 12.49 5.01
N TYR A 91 2.19 13.00 5.11
CA TYR A 91 1.32 13.23 3.95
C TYR A 91 1.20 14.73 3.74
N GLU A 92 1.29 15.14 2.48
CA GLU A 92 1.15 16.54 2.10
C GLU A 92 -0.28 16.82 1.69
N HIS A 93 -0.75 18.02 2.05
CA HIS A 93 -1.95 18.59 1.45
C HIS A 93 -1.55 19.34 0.17
N PHE A 94 -2.27 19.08 -0.91
CA PHE A 94 -2.10 19.80 -2.16
C PHE A 94 -3.19 20.87 -2.24
N ASP A 95 -2.79 22.14 -2.18
CA ASP A 95 -3.66 23.27 -2.49
C ASP A 95 -3.44 23.65 -3.96
N THR A 96 -4.32 23.17 -4.85
CA THR A 96 -4.24 23.51 -6.27
C THR A 96 -5.43 24.35 -6.71
N PRO A 97 -5.37 24.99 -7.89
CA PRO A 97 -6.55 25.63 -8.47
C PRO A 97 -7.65 24.64 -8.91
N CYS A 98 -7.43 23.33 -8.76
CA CYS A 98 -8.32 22.28 -9.23
C CYS A 98 -8.85 21.46 -8.05
N ALA A 99 -10.09 21.77 -7.64
CA ALA A 99 -10.75 21.08 -6.54
C ALA A 99 -10.82 19.56 -6.73
N ASP A 100 -11.07 19.09 -7.96
CA ASP A 100 -11.12 17.66 -8.27
C ASP A 100 -9.75 16.98 -8.07
N LEU A 101 -8.65 17.69 -8.35
CA LEU A 101 -7.31 17.18 -8.13
C LEU A 101 -7.00 17.10 -6.63
N ASP A 102 -7.37 18.14 -5.87
CA ASP A 102 -7.18 18.20 -4.42
C ASP A 102 -7.97 17.09 -3.73
N GLU A 103 -9.23 16.86 -4.14
CA GLU A 103 -10.07 15.77 -3.64
C GLU A 103 -9.41 14.41 -3.92
N LYS A 104 -8.87 14.19 -5.11
CA LYS A 104 -8.18 12.93 -5.46
C LYS A 104 -6.90 12.71 -4.65
N VAL A 105 -6.15 13.77 -4.37
CA VAL A 105 -4.97 13.69 -3.50
C VAL A 105 -5.37 13.34 -2.07
N GLU A 106 -6.45 13.91 -1.54
CA GLU A 106 -6.95 13.58 -0.21
C GLU A 106 -7.51 12.16 -0.13
N GLU A 107 -8.26 11.71 -1.15
CA GLU A 107 -8.71 10.31 -1.26
C GLU A 107 -7.53 9.34 -1.26
N PHE A 108 -6.46 9.66 -2.01
CA PHE A 108 -5.23 8.87 -2.04
C PHE A 108 -4.57 8.83 -0.66
N ASN A 109 -4.38 9.99 -0.03
CA ASN A 109 -3.78 10.11 1.30
C ASN A 109 -4.56 9.30 2.35
N ALA A 110 -5.90 9.39 2.34
CA ALA A 110 -6.76 8.62 3.21
C ALA A 110 -6.65 7.10 2.94
N GLY A 111 -6.58 6.70 1.67
CA GLY A 111 -6.38 5.31 1.26
C GLY A 111 -5.07 4.73 1.78
N MET A 112 -3.96 5.47 1.60
CA MET A 112 -2.65 5.08 2.11
C MET A 112 -2.63 4.95 3.63
N LYS A 113 -3.25 5.89 4.37
CA LYS A 113 -3.34 5.83 5.85
C LYS A 113 -4.05 4.56 6.32
N THR A 114 -5.18 4.23 5.70
CA THR A 114 -5.92 3.00 6.02
C THR A 114 -5.10 1.76 5.69
N LEU A 115 -4.44 1.74 4.52
CA LEU A 115 -3.60 0.61 4.11
C LEU A 115 -2.47 0.33 5.10
N TYR A 116 -1.80 1.38 5.62
CA TYR A 116 -0.80 1.20 6.68
C TYR A 116 -1.42 0.71 7.99
N ALA A 117 -2.59 1.22 8.38
CA ALA A 117 -3.26 0.76 9.59
C ALA A 117 -3.64 -0.74 9.51
N ASP A 118 -4.13 -1.20 8.36
CA ASP A 118 -4.42 -2.61 8.12
C ASP A 118 -3.14 -3.47 8.10
N PHE A 119 -2.04 -2.95 7.56
CA PHE A 119 -0.74 -3.60 7.59
C PHE A 119 -0.18 -3.72 9.02
N ASP A 120 -0.28 -2.65 9.80
CA ASP A 120 0.14 -2.61 11.21
C ASP A 120 -0.72 -3.56 12.06
N GLU A 121 -2.03 -3.64 11.81
CA GLU A 121 -2.92 -4.65 12.40
C GLU A 121 -2.42 -6.07 12.04
N GLY A 122 -2.09 -6.31 10.77
CA GLY A 122 -1.50 -7.56 10.29
C GLY A 122 -0.20 -7.95 11.01
N CYS A 123 0.67 -6.97 11.25
CA CYS A 123 1.91 -7.15 12.02
C CYS A 123 1.64 -7.46 13.49
N GLN A 124 0.76 -6.72 14.16
CA GLN A 124 0.38 -6.96 15.57
C GLN A 124 -0.28 -8.33 15.76
N CYS A 125 -1.02 -8.81 14.74
CA CYS A 125 -1.64 -10.12 14.72
C CYS A 125 -0.68 -11.26 14.33
N GLY A 126 0.56 -10.97 13.92
CA GLY A 126 1.52 -11.97 13.43
C GLY A 126 1.15 -12.59 12.07
N CYS A 127 0.21 -11.98 11.35
CA CYS A 127 -0.19 -12.39 10.00
C CYS A 127 0.84 -11.95 8.94
N VAL A 128 1.53 -10.84 9.21
CA VAL A 128 2.67 -10.36 8.44
C VAL A 128 3.93 -10.60 9.27
N LYS A 129 4.97 -11.15 8.65
CA LYS A 129 6.27 -11.40 9.28
C LYS A 129 7.31 -10.44 8.70
N GLU A 130 8.27 -10.05 9.54
CA GLU A 130 9.44 -9.24 9.15
C GLU A 130 10.27 -9.88 8.02
#